data_AF-V2XIW2-F1
#
_entry.id   AF-V2XIW2-F1
#
_cell.length_a   1.000
_cell.length_b   1.000
_cell.length_c   1.000
_cell.angle_alpha   90.00
_cell.angle_beta   90.00
_cell.angle_gamma   90.00
#
_symmetry.space_group_name_H-M   'P 1'
#
loop_
_entity.id
_entity.type
_entity.pdbx_description
1 polymer ?
#
loop_
_entity_poly.entity_id
_entity_poly.type
_entity_poly.pdbx_seq_one_letter_code
_entity_poly.pdbx_strand_id
1 'polypeptide(L)'
;MDGSVFEADLVVIATGSWTPSAFPDLGLGEKCLATGQCAAMVQLSPKEANAYQSIPVVLAFNTGFYVFPPTENNIMKMAFHRGGYTHTVGGISTPRTLVSAENGLAVPKEILGEFREHFRNAFPELAEKPFSSTRLCWYNDTPDGDWIIGRDPDDPSLMFATGGSGHAFKFLPVIGRVVADVIQGSLSPDLARKFAVNRDFKDIDKSREGFNVPKELIIDQLCVAEDLAV
;
A
#
# COMPACT_ATOMS: atom_id res chain seq x y z
N MET A 1 -22.56 0.10 -11.71
CA MET A 1 -22.17 1.17 -12.66
C MET A 1 -23.42 1.97 -13.02
N ASP A 2 -23.31 3.27 -13.28
CA ASP A 2 -24.41 4.18 -13.62
C ASP A 2 -24.77 4.19 -15.12
N GLY A 3 -23.95 3.55 -15.95
CA GLY A 3 -24.15 3.42 -17.40
C GLY A 3 -23.54 4.54 -18.23
N SER A 4 -22.84 5.49 -17.61
CA SER A 4 -22.18 6.59 -18.31
C SER A 4 -21.00 6.11 -19.17
N VAL A 5 -20.82 6.69 -20.35
CA VAL A 5 -19.72 6.40 -21.28
C VAL A 5 -18.88 7.66 -21.49
N PHE A 6 -17.56 7.50 -21.41
CA PHE A 6 -16.59 8.58 -21.63
C PHE A 6 -15.62 8.14 -22.73
N GLU A 7 -15.62 8.87 -23.85
CA GLU A 7 -14.72 8.63 -24.97
C GLU A 7 -13.45 9.49 -24.86
N ALA A 8 -12.30 8.92 -25.22
CA ALA A 8 -11.02 9.61 -25.21
C ALA A 8 -10.07 9.00 -26.24
N ASP A 9 -9.12 9.79 -26.76
CA ASP A 9 -8.06 9.29 -27.65
C ASP A 9 -7.05 8.39 -26.92
N LEU A 10 -6.96 8.53 -25.58
CA LEU A 10 -6.09 7.75 -24.70
C LEU A 10 -6.77 7.57 -23.34
N VAL A 11 -6.79 6.33 -22.85
CA VAL A 11 -7.24 5.97 -21.50
C VAL A 11 -6.03 5.58 -20.66
N VAL A 12 -5.86 6.24 -19.50
CA VAL A 12 -4.80 5.92 -18.54
C VAL A 12 -5.41 5.27 -17.29
N ILE A 13 -5.16 3.99 -17.09
CA ILE A 13 -5.58 3.25 -15.90
C ILE A 13 -4.55 3.49 -14.78
N ALA A 14 -4.93 4.35 -13.84
CA ALA A 14 -4.15 4.71 -12.65
C ALA A 14 -4.88 4.37 -11.34
N THR A 15 -5.62 3.25 -11.31
CA THR A 15 -6.51 2.86 -10.19
C THR A 15 -5.80 2.11 -9.05
N GLY A 16 -4.46 2.13 -9.00
CA GLY A 16 -3.68 1.54 -7.92
C GLY A 16 -3.93 0.04 -7.74
N SER A 17 -4.15 -0.38 -6.50
CA SER A 17 -4.40 -1.80 -6.14
C SER A 17 -5.71 -2.36 -6.68
N TRP A 18 -6.62 -1.53 -7.17
CA TRP A 18 -7.84 -1.98 -7.82
C TRP A 18 -7.61 -2.43 -9.26
N THR A 19 -6.50 -2.04 -9.89
CA THR A 19 -6.26 -2.27 -11.32
C THR A 19 -6.50 -3.73 -11.75
N PRO A 20 -5.94 -4.76 -11.08
CA PRO A 20 -6.18 -6.15 -11.48
C PRO A 20 -7.65 -6.58 -11.35
N SER A 21 -8.31 -6.20 -10.25
CA SER A 21 -9.69 -6.61 -9.96
C SER A 21 -10.75 -5.86 -10.77
N ALA A 22 -10.48 -4.60 -11.13
CA ALA A 22 -11.40 -3.76 -11.90
C ALA A 22 -11.34 -4.07 -13.40
N PHE A 23 -10.21 -4.59 -13.88
CA PHE A 23 -9.96 -4.91 -15.27
C PHE A 23 -9.30 -6.31 -15.42
N PRO A 24 -10.01 -7.38 -15.02
CA PRO A 24 -9.44 -8.73 -14.99
C PRO A 24 -8.95 -9.21 -16.36
N ASP A 25 -9.63 -8.80 -17.43
CA ASP A 25 -9.34 -9.22 -18.80
C ASP A 25 -8.07 -8.57 -19.39
N LEU A 26 -7.49 -7.58 -18.70
CA LEU A 26 -6.25 -6.91 -19.14
C LEU A 26 -4.96 -7.64 -18.67
N GLY A 27 -5.08 -8.78 -17.98
CA GLY A 27 -3.93 -9.62 -17.60
C GLY A 27 -3.00 -9.02 -16.54
N LEU A 28 -3.40 -7.93 -15.86
CA LEU A 28 -2.58 -7.28 -14.82
C LEU A 28 -2.48 -8.12 -13.53
N GLY A 29 -3.38 -9.09 -13.32
CA GLY A 29 -3.34 -9.99 -12.16
C GLY A 29 -2.11 -10.91 -12.12
N GLU A 30 -1.46 -11.14 -13.26
CA GLU A 30 -0.20 -11.90 -13.33
C GLU A 30 1.04 -11.02 -13.15
N LYS A 31 0.86 -9.69 -13.21
CA LYS A 31 1.95 -8.69 -13.21
C LYS A 31 2.05 -7.94 -11.89
N CYS A 32 0.95 -7.84 -11.15
CA CYS A 32 0.93 -7.18 -9.85
C CYS A 32 -0.10 -7.80 -8.91
N LEU A 33 0.20 -7.77 -7.62
CA LEU A 33 -0.59 -8.33 -6.54
C LEU A 33 -1.02 -7.23 -5.57
N ALA A 34 -2.34 -7.08 -5.37
CA ALA A 34 -2.85 -6.22 -4.31
C ALA A 34 -2.57 -6.84 -2.94
N THR A 35 -1.85 -6.12 -2.06
CA THR A 35 -1.56 -6.57 -0.68
C THR A 35 -1.90 -5.50 0.35
N GLY A 36 -2.64 -5.88 1.40
CA GLY A 36 -3.00 -5.02 2.52
C GLY A 36 -1.91 -5.00 3.59
N GLN A 37 -1.30 -3.84 3.83
CA GLN A 37 -0.39 -3.60 4.95
C GLN A 37 -1.14 -3.00 6.13
N CYS A 38 -0.71 -3.35 7.34
CA CYS A 38 -1.34 -2.91 8.57
C CYS A 38 -0.67 -1.64 9.10
N ALA A 39 -1.50 -0.71 9.59
CA ALA A 39 -1.09 0.45 10.36
C ALA A 39 -1.96 0.61 11.60
N ALA A 40 -1.39 1.19 12.65
CA ALA A 40 -2.08 1.59 13.86
C ALA A 40 -1.68 3.02 14.25
N MET A 41 -2.55 3.69 14.99
CA MET A 41 -2.34 5.05 15.45
C MET A 41 -2.59 5.13 16.95
N VAL A 42 -1.82 5.96 17.64
CA VAL A 42 -2.06 6.34 19.03
C VAL A 42 -2.23 7.85 19.13
N GLN A 43 -3.18 8.29 19.96
CA GLN A 43 -3.39 9.71 20.25
C GLN A 43 -2.50 10.13 21.41
N LEU A 44 -1.61 11.08 21.19
CA LEU A 44 -0.78 11.67 22.23
C LEU A 44 -1.47 12.89 22.84
N SER A 45 -1.22 13.10 24.13
CA SER A 45 -1.46 14.39 24.78
C SER A 45 -0.48 15.44 24.24
N PRO A 46 -0.79 16.75 24.39
CA PRO A 46 0.12 17.80 23.96
C PRO A 46 1.52 17.70 24.59
N LYS A 47 1.61 17.27 25.85
CA LYS A 47 2.88 17.07 26.56
C LYS A 47 3.71 15.94 25.93
N GLU A 48 3.09 14.79 25.69
CA GLU A 48 3.74 13.65 25.03
C GLU A 48 4.17 14.02 23.60
N ALA A 49 3.28 14.64 22.82
CA ALA A 49 3.60 15.05 21.46
C ALA A 49 4.77 16.03 21.40
N ASN A 50 4.83 17.01 22.32
CA ASN A 50 5.96 17.94 22.40
C ASN A 50 7.30 17.23 22.66
N ALA A 51 7.29 16.16 23.48
CA ALA A 51 8.48 15.35 23.74
C ALA A 51 8.94 14.54 22.51
N TYR A 52 8.02 14.14 21.63
CA TYR A 52 8.30 13.28 20.48
C TYR A 52 8.23 13.97 19.10
N GLN A 53 7.83 15.24 18.99
CA GLN A 53 7.62 15.92 17.70
C GLN A 53 8.88 15.99 16.82
N SER A 54 10.07 15.98 17.42
CA SER A 54 11.35 16.15 16.72
C SER A 54 12.13 14.84 16.55
N ILE A 55 11.53 13.68 16.85
CA ILE A 55 12.20 12.39 16.63
C ILE A 55 12.32 12.08 15.13
N PRO A 56 13.32 11.30 14.72
CA PRO A 56 13.37 10.78 13.35
C PRO A 56 12.26 9.73 13.14
N VAL A 57 12.02 9.40 11.86
CA VAL A 57 11.31 8.14 11.54
C VAL A 57 12.15 6.98 12.09
N VAL A 58 11.52 6.14 12.92
CA VAL A 58 12.14 4.94 13.47
C VAL A 58 11.76 3.76 12.59
N LEU A 59 12.75 2.99 12.15
CA LEU A 59 12.57 1.80 11.32
C LEU A 59 13.39 0.63 11.89
N ALA A 60 12.74 -0.49 12.18
CA ALA A 60 13.36 -1.71 12.65
C ALA A 60 13.40 -2.76 11.53
N PHE A 61 14.51 -2.82 10.80
CA PHE A 61 14.66 -3.68 9.61
C PHE A 61 14.43 -5.17 9.87
N ASN A 62 14.78 -5.68 11.05
CA ASN A 62 14.58 -7.09 11.41
C ASN A 62 13.10 -7.48 11.59
N THR A 63 12.22 -6.50 11.78
CA THR A 63 10.79 -6.71 12.05
C THR A 63 9.90 -5.99 11.05
N GLY A 64 10.44 -5.14 10.18
CA GLY A 64 9.65 -4.30 9.27
C GLY A 64 8.77 -3.26 9.99
N PHE A 65 8.88 -3.13 11.31
CA PHE A 65 8.13 -2.15 12.10
C PHE A 65 8.70 -0.75 11.90
N TYR A 66 7.82 0.24 11.74
CA TYR A 66 8.25 1.63 11.66
C TYR A 66 7.23 2.60 12.25
N VAL A 67 7.72 3.74 12.72
CA VAL A 67 6.94 4.78 13.40
C VAL A 67 7.35 6.15 12.85
N PHE A 68 6.35 7.01 12.62
CA PHE A 68 6.57 8.42 12.27
C PHE A 68 6.49 9.30 13.52
N PRO A 69 7.18 10.46 13.52
CA PRO A 69 6.93 11.48 14.53
C PRO A 69 5.44 11.88 14.56
N PRO A 70 4.94 12.38 15.70
CA PRO A 70 3.57 12.82 15.83
C PRO A 70 3.21 13.90 14.80
N THR A 71 1.97 13.85 14.29
CA THR A 71 1.42 14.93 13.46
C THR A 71 1.08 16.17 14.31
N GLU A 72 0.68 17.27 13.66
CA GLU A 72 0.17 18.48 14.33
C GLU A 72 -1.07 18.21 15.21
N ASN A 73 -1.81 17.13 14.91
CA ASN A 73 -2.95 16.66 15.72
C ASN A 73 -2.52 15.68 16.83
N ASN A 74 -1.23 15.59 17.13
CA ASN A 74 -0.64 14.72 18.13
C ASN A 74 -0.89 13.22 17.86
N ILE A 75 -1.02 12.82 16.59
CA ILE A 75 -1.22 11.41 16.21
C ILE A 75 0.13 10.80 15.87
N MET A 76 0.51 9.76 16.58
CA MET A 76 1.68 8.96 16.25
C MET A 76 1.24 7.72 15.47
N LYS A 77 1.81 7.53 14.27
CA LYS A 77 1.45 6.44 13.37
C LYS A 77 2.56 5.39 13.33
N MET A 78 2.18 4.13 13.48
CA MET A 78 3.04 2.96 13.30
C MET A 78 2.49 2.01 12.24
N ALA A 79 3.37 1.24 11.61
CA ALA A 79 2.99 0.30 10.56
C ALA A 79 4.04 -0.81 10.40
N PHE A 80 3.69 -1.83 9.61
CA PHE A 80 4.60 -2.89 9.17
C PHE A 80 4.82 -2.81 7.66
N HIS A 81 6.07 -2.98 7.23
CA HIS A 81 6.45 -3.28 5.85
C HIS A 81 6.83 -4.76 5.76
N ARG A 82 5.84 -5.63 5.53
CA ARG A 82 5.96 -7.10 5.50
C ARG A 82 5.16 -7.68 4.33
N GLY A 83 4.94 -9.00 4.29
CA GLY A 83 4.08 -9.64 3.27
C GLY A 83 2.65 -9.12 3.26
N GLY A 84 2.10 -8.71 4.42
CA GLY A 84 0.73 -8.18 4.50
C GLY A 84 -0.33 -9.24 4.19
N TYR A 85 -1.44 -8.81 3.59
CA TYR A 85 -2.62 -9.65 3.38
C TYR A 85 -3.20 -9.57 1.97
N THR A 86 -3.62 -10.69 1.39
CA THR A 86 -4.47 -10.74 0.19
C THR A 86 -5.94 -10.76 0.60
N HIS A 87 -6.84 -10.38 -0.30
CA HIS A 87 -8.29 -10.56 -0.10
C HIS A 87 -8.89 -11.06 -1.41
N THR A 88 -9.05 -12.36 -1.54
CA THR A 88 -9.28 -13.02 -2.82
C THR A 88 -10.76 -13.09 -3.13
N VAL A 89 -11.19 -12.36 -4.17
CA VAL A 89 -12.56 -12.37 -4.68
C VAL A 89 -12.49 -12.76 -6.16
N GLY A 90 -13.16 -13.86 -6.53
CA GLY A 90 -13.13 -14.36 -7.92
C GLY A 90 -11.73 -14.74 -8.41
N GLY A 91 -10.82 -15.16 -7.52
CA GLY A 91 -9.46 -15.55 -7.87
C GLY A 91 -8.45 -14.39 -7.94
N ILE A 92 -8.87 -13.14 -7.70
CA ILE A 92 -8.01 -11.96 -7.72
C ILE A 92 -8.02 -11.29 -6.35
N SER A 93 -6.82 -10.95 -5.84
CA SER A 93 -6.72 -10.13 -4.63
C SER A 93 -7.30 -8.74 -4.91
N THR A 94 -8.38 -8.40 -4.20
CA THR A 94 -9.22 -7.23 -4.43
C THR A 94 -9.23 -6.36 -3.17
N PRO A 95 -8.91 -5.06 -3.27
CA PRO A 95 -8.84 -4.21 -2.09
C PRO A 95 -10.15 -4.15 -1.29
N ARG A 96 -10.01 -4.22 0.04
CA ARG A 96 -11.09 -3.96 1.01
C ARG A 96 -10.91 -2.57 1.60
N THR A 97 -11.92 -1.71 1.49
CA THR A 97 -11.87 -0.30 1.89
C THR A 97 -13.24 0.16 2.42
N LEU A 98 -13.34 1.40 2.90
CA LEU A 98 -14.61 1.99 3.38
C LEU A 98 -15.72 2.01 2.31
N VAL A 99 -15.36 2.00 1.02
CA VAL A 99 -16.35 2.01 -0.08
C VAL A 99 -16.76 0.61 -0.52
N SER A 100 -16.04 -0.44 -0.10
CA SER A 100 -16.34 -1.83 -0.48
C SER A 100 -16.85 -2.69 0.66
N ALA A 101 -16.65 -2.31 1.92
CA ALA A 101 -17.18 -3.03 3.07
C ALA A 101 -17.35 -2.15 4.31
N GLU A 102 -18.32 -2.49 5.15
CA GLU A 102 -18.40 -2.02 6.53
C GLU A 102 -17.16 -2.45 7.32
N ASN A 103 -16.62 -1.58 8.18
CA ASN A 103 -15.32 -1.80 8.83
C ASN A 103 -14.18 -2.08 7.82
N GLY A 104 -14.27 -1.51 6.62
CA GLY A 104 -13.40 -1.77 5.46
C GLY A 104 -11.90 -1.59 5.67
N LEU A 105 -11.51 -0.82 6.68
CA LEU A 105 -10.11 -0.51 7.00
C LEU A 105 -9.57 -1.28 8.21
N ALA A 106 -10.35 -2.15 8.85
CA ALA A 106 -9.83 -2.92 9.98
C ALA A 106 -8.70 -3.86 9.55
N VAL A 107 -7.76 -4.03 10.47
CA VAL A 107 -6.64 -4.97 10.37
C VAL A 107 -7.00 -6.26 11.12
N PRO A 108 -6.34 -7.40 10.83
CA PRO A 108 -6.51 -8.62 11.63
C PRO A 108 -6.22 -8.38 13.10
N LYS A 109 -7.09 -8.86 14.00
CA LYS A 109 -6.98 -8.65 15.44
C LYS A 109 -5.64 -9.10 16.02
N GLU A 110 -5.06 -10.18 15.49
CA GLU A 110 -3.76 -10.71 15.92
C GLU A 110 -2.63 -9.67 15.81
N ILE A 111 -2.69 -8.76 14.83
CA ILE A 111 -1.61 -7.80 14.58
C ILE A 111 -1.53 -6.71 15.66
N LEU A 112 -2.59 -6.50 16.45
CA LEU A 112 -2.61 -5.50 17.51
C LEU A 112 -1.59 -5.83 18.61
N GLY A 113 -1.45 -7.11 18.95
CA GLY A 113 -0.44 -7.58 19.91
C GLY A 113 0.98 -7.32 19.42
N GLU A 114 1.24 -7.55 18.13
CA GLU A 114 2.53 -7.27 17.51
C GLU A 114 2.85 -5.78 17.51
N PHE A 115 1.88 -4.92 17.15
CA PHE A 115 2.04 -3.47 17.26
C PHE A 115 2.40 -3.05 18.67
N ARG A 116 1.70 -3.58 19.68
CA ARG A 116 1.94 -3.28 21.09
C ARG A 116 3.35 -3.68 21.52
N GLU A 117 3.81 -4.88 21.14
CA GLU A 117 5.15 -5.38 21.46
C GLU A 117 6.25 -4.50 20.82
N HIS A 118 6.17 -4.26 19.52
CA HIS A 118 7.18 -3.47 18.82
C HIS A 118 7.17 -1.99 19.25
N PHE A 119 5.99 -1.44 19.53
CA PHE A 119 5.87 -0.08 20.04
C PHE A 119 6.44 0.04 21.46
N ARG A 120 6.27 -0.97 22.32
CA ARG A 120 6.91 -1.00 23.65
C ARG A 120 8.43 -1.01 23.57
N ASN A 121 9.00 -1.74 22.62
CA ASN A 121 10.45 -1.80 22.44
C ASN A 121 11.04 -0.46 21.98
N ALA A 122 10.30 0.33 21.20
CA ALA A 122 10.77 1.61 20.68
C ALA A 122 10.39 2.81 21.58
N PHE A 123 9.20 2.78 22.19
CA PHE A 123 8.59 3.88 22.94
C PHE A 123 7.88 3.34 24.21
N PRO A 124 8.62 2.83 25.19
CA PRO A 124 8.04 2.15 26.36
C PRO A 124 7.07 3.03 27.16
N GLU A 125 7.30 4.34 27.21
CA GLU A 125 6.44 5.31 27.92
C GLU A 125 5.06 5.51 27.26
N LEU A 126 4.94 5.16 25.97
CA LEU A 126 3.70 5.29 25.20
C LEU A 126 3.01 3.94 24.97
N ALA A 127 3.65 2.84 25.37
CA ALA A 127 3.29 1.48 24.98
C ALA A 127 1.85 1.10 25.34
N GLU A 128 1.39 1.52 26.51
CA GLU A 128 0.09 1.14 27.08
C GLU A 128 -1.06 2.09 26.65
N LYS A 129 -0.80 3.03 25.73
CA LYS A 129 -1.86 3.90 25.20
C LYS A 129 -2.79 3.10 24.29
N PRO A 130 -4.12 3.27 24.40
CA PRO A 130 -5.04 2.61 23.48
C PRO A 130 -4.77 3.05 22.04
N PHE A 131 -5.01 2.15 21.09
CA PHE A 131 -4.97 2.53 19.68
C PHE A 131 -6.16 3.45 19.41
N SER A 132 -5.92 4.62 18.81
CA SER A 132 -6.99 5.54 18.42
C SER A 132 -7.67 5.10 17.12
N SER A 133 -6.94 4.37 16.27
CA SER A 133 -7.47 3.77 15.04
C SER A 133 -6.48 2.77 14.46
N THR A 134 -6.97 1.94 13.53
CA THR A 134 -6.16 1.09 12.65
C THR A 134 -6.51 1.34 11.20
N ARG A 135 -5.62 0.91 10.30
CA ARG A 135 -5.85 1.01 8.86
C ARG A 135 -5.15 -0.10 8.11
N LEU A 136 -5.93 -0.88 7.39
CA LEU A 136 -5.48 -1.72 6.29
C LEU A 136 -5.29 -0.84 5.05
N CYS A 137 -4.05 -0.75 4.57
CA CYS A 137 -3.64 0.08 3.44
C CYS A 137 -3.15 -0.81 2.31
N TRP A 138 -3.70 -0.65 1.11
CA TRP A 138 -3.40 -1.54 -0.01
C TRP A 138 -2.25 -1.05 -0.87
N TYR A 139 -1.26 -1.92 -1.05
CA TYR A 139 -0.22 -1.84 -2.08
C TYR A 139 -0.68 -2.54 -3.35
N ASN A 140 0.07 -2.33 -4.42
CA ASN A 140 -0.02 -3.12 -5.64
C ASN A 140 1.39 -3.51 -6.06
N ASP A 141 1.79 -4.72 -5.70
CA ASP A 141 3.18 -5.19 -5.72
C ASP A 141 3.49 -5.87 -7.05
N THR A 142 4.51 -5.39 -7.75
CA THR A 142 5.15 -6.09 -8.86
C THR A 142 6.26 -7.02 -8.35
N PRO A 143 6.57 -8.12 -9.07
CA PRO A 143 7.64 -9.04 -8.65
C PRO A 143 9.00 -8.39 -8.42
N ASP A 144 9.35 -7.38 -9.23
CA ASP A 144 10.62 -6.64 -9.17
C ASP A 144 10.57 -5.37 -8.30
N GLY A 145 9.38 -5.00 -7.81
CA GLY A 145 9.16 -3.78 -7.06
C GLY A 145 9.17 -2.50 -7.90
N ASP A 146 9.34 -2.57 -9.22
CA ASP A 146 9.29 -1.42 -10.13
C ASP A 146 7.87 -1.14 -10.63
N TRP A 147 7.60 0.09 -11.07
CA TRP A 147 6.26 0.50 -11.52
C TRP A 147 5.88 -0.11 -12.86
N ILE A 148 4.58 -0.16 -13.14
CA ILE A 148 4.04 -0.43 -14.47
C ILE A 148 3.54 0.90 -15.03
N ILE A 149 4.34 1.53 -15.88
CA ILE A 149 4.05 2.81 -16.54
C ILE A 149 4.36 2.64 -18.03
N GLY A 150 3.33 2.41 -18.83
CA GLY A 150 3.50 2.08 -20.25
C GLY A 150 2.18 1.85 -20.96
N ARG A 151 2.20 1.98 -22.30
CA ARG A 151 1.06 1.62 -23.16
C ARG A 151 0.84 0.11 -23.10
N ASP A 152 -0.41 -0.30 -23.27
CA ASP A 152 -0.74 -1.68 -23.54
C ASP A 152 -0.08 -2.13 -24.86
N PRO A 153 0.50 -3.34 -24.92
CA PRO A 153 1.17 -3.82 -26.13
C PRO A 153 0.21 -4.11 -27.28
N ASP A 154 -1.05 -4.43 -26.98
CA ASP A 154 -2.07 -4.83 -27.94
C ASP A 154 -3.04 -3.68 -28.29
N ASP A 155 -3.18 -2.69 -27.40
CA ASP A 155 -3.97 -1.47 -27.62
C ASP A 155 -3.17 -0.17 -27.34
N PRO A 156 -2.72 0.56 -28.38
CA PRO A 156 -1.97 1.80 -28.18
C PRO A 156 -2.82 2.92 -27.57
N SER A 157 -4.16 2.84 -27.58
CA SER A 157 -5.06 3.81 -26.93
C SER A 157 -5.25 3.56 -25.44
N LEU A 158 -4.62 2.52 -24.89
CA LEU A 158 -4.65 2.16 -23.49
C LEU A 158 -3.26 2.28 -22.86
N MET A 159 -3.20 2.79 -21.64
CA MET A 159 -1.98 2.91 -20.86
C MET A 159 -2.23 2.60 -19.39
N PHE A 160 -1.22 2.04 -18.72
CA PHE A 160 -1.24 1.80 -17.28
C PHE A 160 -0.27 2.73 -16.56
N ALA A 161 -0.65 3.13 -15.34
CA ALA A 161 0.21 3.79 -14.37
C ALA A 161 -0.09 3.21 -12.98
N THR A 162 0.47 2.04 -12.70
CA THR A 162 0.18 1.22 -11.49
C THR A 162 1.45 0.52 -10.97
N GLY A 163 1.30 -0.48 -10.10
CA GLY A 163 2.44 -1.25 -9.57
C GLY A 163 3.29 -0.43 -8.58
N GLY A 164 2.66 0.34 -7.70
CA GLY A 164 3.37 1.26 -6.81
C GLY A 164 4.26 0.60 -5.75
N SER A 165 4.10 -0.72 -5.54
CA SER A 165 4.97 -1.60 -4.73
C SER A 165 5.36 -1.05 -3.35
N GLY A 166 4.44 -0.34 -2.70
CA GLY A 166 4.62 0.22 -1.36
C GLY A 166 5.52 1.45 -1.26
N HIS A 167 6.11 1.93 -2.36
CA HIS A 167 7.11 3.02 -2.31
C HIS A 167 6.80 4.22 -3.21
N ALA A 168 5.80 4.13 -4.09
CA ALA A 168 5.46 5.18 -5.05
C ALA A 168 5.10 6.54 -4.41
N PHE A 169 4.61 6.58 -3.17
CA PHE A 169 4.19 7.84 -2.53
C PHE A 169 5.32 8.88 -2.42
N LYS A 170 6.57 8.45 -2.18
CA LYS A 170 7.72 9.38 -2.09
C LYS A 170 8.01 10.09 -3.42
N PHE A 171 7.49 9.56 -4.53
CA PHE A 171 7.63 10.09 -5.88
C PHE A 171 6.42 10.92 -6.33
N LEU A 172 5.44 11.18 -5.45
CA LEU A 172 4.26 11.99 -5.76
C LEU A 172 4.58 13.29 -6.55
N PRO A 173 5.64 14.07 -6.22
CA PRO A 173 5.92 15.31 -6.94
C PRO A 173 6.42 15.11 -8.38
N VAL A 174 6.91 13.92 -8.73
CA VAL A 174 7.64 13.67 -9.98
C VAL A 174 7.09 12.53 -10.83
N ILE A 175 6.33 11.59 -10.27
CA ILE A 175 5.87 10.40 -10.99
C ILE A 175 4.93 10.74 -12.16
N GLY A 176 4.14 11.81 -12.03
CA GLY A 176 3.29 12.31 -13.11
C GLY A 176 4.08 12.79 -14.33
N ARG A 177 5.34 13.23 -14.16
CA ARG A 177 6.21 13.57 -15.29
C ARG A 177 6.57 12.33 -16.09
N VAL A 178 6.89 11.22 -15.42
CA VAL A 178 7.18 9.94 -16.10
C VAL A 178 5.99 9.48 -16.94
N VAL A 179 4.78 9.57 -16.38
CA VAL A 179 3.54 9.26 -17.12
C VAL A 179 3.38 10.17 -18.33
N ALA A 180 3.53 11.49 -18.16
CA ALA A 180 3.43 12.45 -19.25
C ALA A 180 4.47 12.20 -20.35
N ASP A 181 5.70 11.86 -19.98
CA ASP A 181 6.79 11.58 -20.93
C ASP A 181 6.52 10.30 -21.74
N VAL A 182 5.84 9.29 -21.16
CA VAL A 182 5.36 8.12 -21.93
C VAL A 182 4.27 8.53 -22.91
N ILE A 183 3.32 9.36 -22.49
CA ILE A 183 2.23 9.85 -23.36
C ILE A 183 2.82 10.60 -24.57
N GLN A 184 3.82 11.44 -24.32
CA GLN A 184 4.50 12.27 -25.32
C GLN A 184 5.56 11.52 -26.15
N GLY A 185 5.89 10.27 -25.78
CA GLY A 185 6.96 9.52 -26.43
C GLY A 185 8.36 10.09 -26.19
N SER A 186 8.54 10.84 -25.10
CA SER A 186 9.80 11.50 -24.71
C SER A 186 10.53 10.80 -23.57
N LEU A 187 9.93 9.78 -22.94
CA LEU A 187 10.59 9.02 -21.89
C LEU A 187 11.83 8.29 -22.47
N SER A 188 12.94 8.29 -21.72
CA SER A 188 14.16 7.64 -22.19
C SER A 188 13.92 6.14 -22.47
N PRO A 189 14.56 5.56 -23.50
CA PRO A 189 14.36 4.15 -23.84
C PRO A 189 14.63 3.17 -22.69
N ASP A 190 15.58 3.50 -21.81
CA ASP A 190 15.88 2.69 -20.63
C ASP A 190 14.73 2.68 -19.63
N LEU A 191 14.17 3.84 -19.31
CA LEU A 191 13.03 3.94 -18.39
C LEU A 191 11.75 3.36 -19.01
N ALA A 192 11.54 3.58 -20.31
CA ALA A 192 10.42 3.00 -21.04
C ALA A 192 10.46 1.46 -20.99
N ARG A 193 11.63 0.84 -21.21
CA ARG A 193 11.80 -0.61 -21.04
C ARG A 193 11.62 -1.05 -19.59
N LYS A 194 12.19 -0.30 -18.66
CA LYS A 194 12.16 -0.61 -17.23
C LYS A 194 10.73 -0.67 -16.68
N PHE A 195 9.84 0.21 -17.13
CA PHE A 195 8.46 0.29 -16.61
C PHE A 195 7.41 -0.29 -17.57
N ALA A 196 7.82 -0.86 -18.71
CA ALA A 196 6.91 -1.43 -19.69
C ALA A 196 5.98 -2.49 -19.08
N VAL A 197 4.77 -2.59 -19.62
CA VAL A 197 3.72 -3.54 -19.21
C VAL A 197 4.14 -4.98 -19.52
N ASN A 198 4.84 -5.18 -20.63
CA ASN A 198 5.32 -6.47 -21.12
C ASN A 198 6.81 -6.73 -20.81
N ARG A 199 7.39 -6.03 -19.82
CA ARG A 199 8.77 -6.28 -19.42
C ARG A 199 8.93 -7.67 -18.79
N ASP A 200 10.13 -8.21 -18.88
CA ASP A 200 10.53 -9.39 -18.12
C ASP A 200 10.86 -9.00 -16.67
N PHE A 201 10.21 -9.65 -15.70
CA PHE A 201 10.56 -9.52 -14.28
C PHE A 201 11.81 -10.33 -13.96
N LYS A 202 12.99 -9.75 -14.26
CA LYS A 202 14.29 -10.42 -14.05
C LYS A 202 14.80 -10.31 -12.62
N ASP A 203 14.45 -9.22 -11.96
CA ASP A 203 14.79 -8.96 -10.56
C ASP A 203 13.61 -9.31 -9.65
N ILE A 204 13.90 -9.58 -8.37
CA ILE A 204 12.90 -9.84 -7.34
C ILE A 204 13.04 -8.76 -6.27
N ASP A 205 11.92 -8.18 -5.84
CA ASP A 205 11.88 -7.27 -4.70
C ASP A 205 12.30 -7.99 -3.42
N LYS A 206 13.45 -7.61 -2.88
CA LYS A 206 14.00 -8.14 -1.63
C LYS A 206 13.68 -7.29 -0.40
N SER A 207 12.92 -6.20 -0.56
CA SER A 207 12.60 -5.29 0.56
C SER A 207 11.83 -5.97 1.69
N ARG A 208 11.23 -7.13 1.41
CA ARG A 208 10.47 -7.96 2.35
C ARG A 208 11.01 -9.38 2.51
N GLU A 209 12.24 -9.62 2.05
CA GLU A 209 12.90 -10.92 2.19
C GLU A 209 13.03 -11.30 3.67
N GLY A 210 12.68 -12.55 4.01
CA GLY A 210 12.70 -13.05 5.39
C GLY A 210 11.45 -12.74 6.22
N PHE A 211 10.48 -11.99 5.68
CA PHE A 211 9.15 -11.89 6.27
C PHE A 211 8.20 -12.95 5.69
N ASN A 212 7.08 -13.15 6.40
CA ASN A 212 6.00 -14.00 5.91
C ASN A 212 5.55 -13.55 4.53
N VAL A 213 5.19 -14.52 3.67
CA VAL A 213 4.43 -14.25 2.45
C VAL A 213 3.07 -13.63 2.79
N PRO A 214 2.41 -12.91 1.84
CA PRO A 214 1.07 -12.41 2.07
C PRO A 214 0.12 -13.52 2.55
N LYS A 215 -0.62 -13.27 3.64
CA LYS A 215 -1.65 -14.19 4.15
C LYS A 215 -3.02 -13.81 3.58
N GLU A 216 -3.92 -14.77 3.41
CA GLU A 216 -5.31 -14.41 3.08
C GLU A 216 -5.98 -13.70 4.28
N LEU A 217 -6.70 -12.62 4.00
CA LEU A 217 -7.42 -11.82 4.99
C LEU A 217 -8.66 -12.57 5.46
N ILE A 218 -8.71 -12.91 6.74
CA ILE A 218 -9.87 -13.58 7.34
C ILE A 218 -10.82 -12.53 7.93
N ILE A 219 -11.97 -12.31 7.29
CA ILE A 219 -12.86 -11.17 7.57
C ILE A 219 -13.49 -11.21 8.96
N ASP A 220 -13.78 -12.40 9.49
CA ASP A 220 -14.34 -12.59 10.83
C ASP A 220 -13.32 -12.42 11.96
N GLN A 221 -12.03 -12.27 11.62
CA GLN A 221 -10.93 -12.04 12.57
C GLN A 221 -10.38 -10.61 12.52
N LEU A 222 -11.08 -9.69 11.87
CA LEU A 222 -10.72 -8.27 11.87
C LEU A 222 -11.00 -7.62 13.23
N CYS A 223 -10.15 -6.68 13.64
CA CYS A 223 -10.37 -5.96 14.89
C CYS A 223 -11.65 -5.12 14.85
N VAL A 224 -12.31 -5.04 16.00
CA VAL A 224 -13.42 -4.12 16.27
C VAL A 224 -12.98 -3.01 17.23
N ALA A 225 -13.85 -2.04 17.49
CA ALA A 225 -13.53 -0.89 18.33
C ALA A 225 -13.09 -1.28 19.75
N GLU A 226 -13.69 -2.33 20.30
CA GLU A 226 -13.39 -2.87 21.63
C GLU A 226 -11.97 -3.43 21.73
N ASP A 227 -11.42 -3.95 20.62
CA ASP A 227 -10.06 -4.51 20.60
C ASP A 227 -8.97 -3.42 20.65
N LEU A 228 -9.30 -2.17 20.30
CA LEU A 228 -8.34 -1.07 20.26
C LEU A 228 -8.00 -0.52 21.65
N ALA A 229 -8.83 -0.80 22.64
CA ALA A 229 -8.69 -0.31 24.01
C ALA A 229 -7.72 -1.15 24.87
N VAL A 230 -7.23 -2.28 24.34
CA VAL A 230 -6.40 -3.28 25.04
C VAL A 230 -4.91 -3.11 24.78
#